data_AF-A0A380DPL0-F1
#
_entry.id   AF-A0A380DPL0-F1
#
_cell.length_a   1.000
_cell.length_b   1.000
_cell.length_c   1.000
_cell.angle_alpha   90.00
_cell.angle_beta   90.00
_cell.angle_gamma   90.00
#
_symmetry.space_group_name_H-M   'P 1'
#
loop_
_entity.id
_entity.type
_entity.pdbx_description
1 polymer ?
#
loop_
_entity_poly.entity_id
_entity_poly.type
_entity_poly.pdbx_seq_one_letter_code
_entity_poly.pdbx_strand_id
1 'polypeptide(L)'
;MHTGRSRNDQVATDMHLYTKKQVQDIIALIKSLQSVIVDIASNNVDTIMPGYTHLQRAQPISFAHHIMTYFGCYNETNNDLKIV
;
A
#
# COMPACT_ATOMS: atom_id res chain seq x y z
N MET A 1 41.97 4.47 3.54
CA MET A 1 40.79 3.60 3.74
C MET A 1 39.91 3.43 2.49
N HIS A 2 40.36 3.78 1.27
CA HIS A 2 39.57 3.65 0.03
C HIS A 2 40.32 2.89 -1.09
N THR A 3 41.32 2.08 -0.73
CA THR A 3 42.06 1.28 -1.70
C THR A 3 41.13 0.24 -2.32
N GLY A 4 40.84 0.38 -3.62
CA GLY A 4 40.03 -0.59 -4.38
C GLY A 4 38.52 -0.37 -4.43
N ARG A 5 37.98 0.76 -3.92
CA ARG A 5 36.53 1.07 -3.99
C ARG A 5 36.27 2.35 -4.77
N SER A 6 35.51 2.29 -5.86
CA SER A 6 35.20 3.48 -6.66
C SER A 6 34.11 4.33 -5.99
N ARG A 7 34.05 5.62 -6.32
CA ARG A 7 32.96 6.50 -5.86
C ARG A 7 31.60 6.01 -6.34
N ASN A 8 31.53 5.40 -7.52
CA ASN A 8 30.29 4.84 -8.06
C ASN A 8 29.79 3.67 -7.21
N ASP A 9 30.70 2.81 -6.73
CA ASP A 9 30.34 1.69 -5.86
C ASP A 9 29.84 2.19 -4.50
N GLN A 10 30.40 3.29 -3.98
CA GLN A 10 29.93 3.92 -2.75
C GLN A 10 28.52 4.50 -2.92
N VAL A 11 28.30 5.32 -3.95
CA VAL A 11 26.98 5.93 -4.22
C VAL A 11 25.91 4.86 -4.47
N ALA A 12 26.23 3.80 -5.21
CA ALA A 12 25.30 2.69 -5.43
C ALA A 12 24.94 1.98 -4.12
N THR A 13 25.93 1.74 -3.25
CA THR A 13 25.71 1.13 -1.93
C THR A 13 24.83 2.04 -1.05
N ASP A 14 25.14 3.33 -0.99
CA ASP A 14 24.42 4.30 -0.15
C ASP A 14 22.97 4.45 -0.60
N MET A 15 22.72 4.54 -1.92
CA MET A 15 21.37 4.60 -2.48
C MET A 15 20.58 3.32 -2.21
N HIS A 16 21.21 2.15 -2.31
CA HIS A 16 20.56 0.88 -1.99
C HIS A 16 20.15 0.79 -0.51
N LEU A 17 21.05 1.14 0.41
CA LEU A 17 20.76 1.14 1.85
C LEU A 17 19.69 2.17 2.22
N TYR A 18 19.75 3.37 1.63
CA TYR A 18 18.74 4.40 1.82
C TYR A 18 17.36 3.92 1.34
N THR A 19 17.29 3.38 0.13
CA THR A 19 16.04 2.90 -0.48
C THR A 19 15.44 1.78 0.37
N LYS A 20 16.25 0.81 0.80
CA LYS A 20 15.79 -0.28 1.69
C LYS A 20 15.19 0.26 2.99
N LYS A 21 15.79 1.29 3.59
CA LYS A 21 15.23 1.95 4.78
C LYS A 21 13.89 2.62 4.48
N GLN A 22 13.81 3.40 3.40
CA GLN A 22 12.57 4.10 3.03
C GLN A 22 11.43 3.13 2.69
N VAL A 23 11.73 2.00 2.04
CA VAL A 23 10.74 0.96 1.76
C VAL A 23 10.12 0.40 3.04
N GLN A 24 10.92 0.18 4.09
CA GLN A 24 10.39 -0.27 5.39
C GLN A 24 9.43 0.76 6.00
N ASP A 25 9.78 2.05 5.94
CA ASP A 25 8.92 3.12 6.43
C ASP A 25 7.59 3.18 5.65
N ILE A 26 7.63 3.02 4.31
CA ILE A 26 6.44 2.98 3.46
C ILE A 26 5.56 1.77 3.77
N ILE A 27 6.14 0.58 3.96
CA ILE A 27 5.41 -0.63 4.35
C ILE A 27 4.65 -0.41 5.67
N ALA A 28 5.26 0.26 6.64
CA ALA A 28 4.62 0.57 7.92
C ALA A 28 3.42 1.51 7.72
N LEU A 29 3.55 2.54 6.88
CA LEU A 29 2.45 3.45 6.55
C LEU A 29 1.30 2.74 5.83
N ILE A 30 1.60 1.86 4.88
CA ILE A 30 0.59 1.05 4.18
C ILE A 30 -0.18 0.18 5.18
N LYS A 31 0.50 -0.49 6.11
CA LYS A 31 -0.16 -1.28 7.15
C LYS A 31 -1.07 -0.44 8.04
N SER A 32 -0.62 0.76 8.42
CA SER A 32 -1.45 1.69 9.19
C SER A 32 -2.73 2.07 8.42
N LEU A 33 -2.61 2.38 7.13
CA LEU A 33 -3.75 2.69 6.27
C LEU A 33 -4.69 1.49 6.13
N GLN A 34 -4.15 0.29 5.95
CA GLN A 34 -4.93 -0.95 5.89
C GLN A 34 -5.73 -1.18 7.17
N SER A 35 -5.16 -0.91 8.35
CA SER A 35 -5.91 -0.96 9.62
C SER A 35 -7.09 -0.01 9.63
N VAL A 36 -6.87 1.26 9.22
CA VAL A 36 -7.94 2.26 9.14
C VAL A 36 -9.04 1.84 8.16
N ILE A 37 -8.68 1.25 7.02
CA ILE A 37 -9.66 0.72 6.05
C ILE A 37 -10.52 -0.39 6.69
N VAL A 38 -9.90 -1.31 7.42
CA VAL A 38 -10.62 -2.40 8.13
C VAL A 38 -11.55 -1.83 9.20
N ASP A 39 -11.10 -0.84 9.96
CA ASP A 39 -11.92 -0.17 10.98
C ASP A 39 -13.12 0.53 10.33
N ILE A 40 -12.93 1.24 9.23
CA ILE A 40 -14.02 1.88 8.48
C ILE A 40 -14.98 0.83 7.91
N ALA A 41 -14.46 -0.26 7.34
CA ALA A 41 -15.27 -1.33 6.76
C ALA A 41 -16.14 -2.01 7.82
N SER A 42 -15.56 -2.36 8.97
CA SER A 42 -16.29 -3.03 10.06
C SER A 42 -17.43 -2.17 10.63
N ASN A 43 -17.27 -0.85 10.68
CA ASN A 43 -18.31 0.07 11.12
C ASN A 43 -19.43 0.31 10.08
N ASN A 44 -19.28 -0.19 8.85
CA ASN A 44 -20.18 0.10 7.73
C ASN A 44 -20.61 -1.15 6.95
N VAL A 45 -20.65 -2.31 7.62
CA VAL A 45 -21.05 -3.59 7.00
C VAL A 45 -22.47 -3.52 6.44
N ASP A 46 -23.40 -2.93 7.17
CA ASP A 46 -24.82 -2.82 6.78
C ASP A 46 -25.15 -1.52 6.03
N THR A 47 -24.16 -0.63 5.84
CA THR A 47 -24.33 0.62 5.11
C THR A 47 -24.43 0.33 3.62
N ILE A 48 -25.62 0.45 3.04
CA ILE A 48 -25.85 0.21 1.61
C ILE A 48 -25.57 1.47 0.78
N MET A 49 -24.90 1.30 -0.35
CA MET A 49 -24.69 2.33 -1.36
C MET A 49 -24.95 1.78 -2.78
N PRO A 50 -25.23 2.63 -3.79
CA PRO A 50 -25.22 2.20 -5.17
C PRO A 50 -23.82 1.74 -5.58
N GLY A 51 -23.69 0.59 -6.24
CA GLY A 51 -22.50 0.26 -7.00
C GLY A 51 -22.38 1.16 -8.24
N TYR A 52 -21.19 1.26 -8.83
CA TYR A 52 -20.97 2.05 -10.04
C TYR A 52 -20.16 1.30 -11.10
N THR A 53 -20.63 1.34 -12.33
CA THR A 53 -19.87 0.93 -13.53
C THR A 53 -20.03 2.02 -14.59
N HIS A 54 -18.94 2.45 -15.23
CA HIS A 54 -18.95 3.62 -16.14
C HIS A 54 -19.58 4.88 -15.51
N LEU A 55 -19.43 5.05 -14.19
CA LEU A 55 -20.07 6.10 -13.38
C LEU A 55 -21.62 6.07 -13.39
N GLN A 56 -22.22 4.99 -13.87
CA GLN A 56 -23.67 4.74 -13.82
C GLN A 56 -24.01 3.88 -12.61
N ARG A 57 -25.19 4.12 -12.02
CA ARG A 57 -25.69 3.32 -10.89
C ARG A 57 -25.87 1.87 -11.33
N ALA A 58 -25.20 0.97 -10.65
CA ALA A 58 -25.27 -0.48 -10.81
C ALA A 58 -26.01 -1.11 -9.62
N GLN A 59 -25.82 -2.42 -9.42
CA GLN A 59 -26.40 -3.14 -8.28
C GLN A 59 -25.96 -2.52 -6.94
N PRO A 60 -26.83 -2.43 -5.94
CA PRO A 60 -26.46 -2.00 -4.60
C PRO A 60 -25.38 -2.91 -3.99
N ILE A 61 -24.45 -2.30 -3.27
CA ILE A 61 -23.38 -2.99 -2.53
C ILE A 61 -23.27 -2.42 -1.11
N SER A 62 -22.64 -3.16 -0.22
CA SER A 62 -22.23 -2.62 1.09
C SER A 62 -21.04 -1.67 0.91
N PHE A 63 -21.03 -0.57 1.67
CA PHE A 63 -19.88 0.34 1.74
C PHE A 63 -18.63 -0.37 2.25
N ALA A 64 -18.78 -1.33 3.17
CA ALA A 64 -17.67 -2.18 3.61
C ALA A 64 -17.04 -2.94 2.44
N HIS A 65 -17.86 -3.52 1.55
CA HIS A 65 -17.36 -4.20 0.36
C HIS A 65 -16.62 -3.22 -0.57
N HIS A 66 -17.16 -2.02 -0.77
CA HIS A 66 -16.53 -0.99 -1.59
C HIS A 66 -15.14 -0.60 -1.04
N ILE A 67 -15.05 -0.23 0.25
CA ILE A 67 -13.79 0.25 0.83
C ILE A 67 -12.73 -0.85 0.94
N MET A 68 -13.14 -2.11 1.16
CA MET A 68 -12.23 -3.26 1.20
C MET A 68 -11.54 -3.53 -0.15
N THR A 69 -12.07 -3.01 -1.26
CA THR A 69 -11.36 -3.06 -2.56
C THR A 69 -10.02 -2.33 -2.50
N TYR A 70 -9.96 -1.20 -1.77
CA TYR A 70 -8.70 -0.46 -1.57
C TYR A 70 -7.72 -1.24 -0.69
N PHE A 71 -8.21 -1.95 0.33
CA PHE A 71 -7.37 -2.84 1.15
C PHE A 71 -6.64 -3.86 0.27
N GLY A 72 -7.36 -4.49 -0.69
CA GLY A 72 -6.78 -5.44 -1.63
C GLY A 72 -5.66 -4.83 -2.47
N CYS A 73 -5.89 -3.64 -3.03
CA CYS A 73 -4.91 -2.90 -3.82
C CYS A 73 -3.64 -2.57 -3.01
N TYR A 74 -3.79 -2.13 -1.77
CA TYR A 74 -2.65 -1.88 -0.87
C TYR A 74 -1.97 -3.17 -0.40
N ASN A 75 -2.69 -4.29 -0.33
CA ASN A 75 -2.11 -5.58 0.02
C ASN A 75 -1.18 -6.10 -1.10
N GLU A 76 -1.60 -5.95 -2.36
CA GLU A 76 -0.74 -6.22 -3.52
C GLU A 76 0.50 -5.32 -3.49
N THR A 77 0.32 -4.01 -3.33
CA THR A 77 1.43 -3.03 -3.22
C THR A 77 2.41 -3.39 -2.11
N ASN A 78 1.90 -3.81 -0.93
CA ASN A 78 2.74 -4.21 0.19
C ASN A 78 3.55 -5.50 -0.11
N ASN A 79 2.99 -6.42 -0.90
CA ASN A 79 3.72 -7.63 -1.31
C ASN A 79 4.82 -7.31 -2.32
N ASP A 80 4.57 -6.40 -3.27
CA ASP A 80 5.58 -5.93 -4.23
C ASP A 80 6.73 -5.19 -3.53
N LEU A 81 6.45 -4.45 -2.44
CA LEU A 81 7.49 -3.75 -1.69
C LEU A 81 8.35 -4.68 -0.81
N LYS A 82 7.84 -5.87 -0.43
CA LYS A 82 8.62 -6.82 0.40
C LYS A 82 9.77 -7.50 -0.36
N ILE A 83 9.76 -7.45 -1.69
CA ILE A 83 10.83 -8.02 -2.52
C ILE A 83 11.92 -7.01 -2.88
N VAL A 84 11.78 -5.75 -2.43
CA VAL A 84 12.77 -4.66 -2.56
C VAL A 84 13.70 -4.63 -1.35
#